data_AF-A0A846PMU8-F1
#
_entry.id   AF-A0A846PMU8-F1
#
_cell.length_a   1.000
_cell.length_b   1.000
_cell.length_c   1.000
_cell.angle_alpha   90.00
_cell.angle_beta   90.00
_cell.angle_gamma   90.00
#
_symmetry.space_group_name_H-M   'P 1'
#
loop_
_entity.id
_entity.type
_entity.pdbx_description
1 polymer ?
#
loop_
_entity_poly.entity_id
_entity_poly.type
_entity_poly.pdbx_seq_one_letter_code
_entity_poly.pdbx_strand_id
1 'polypeptide(L)' 'MSKIIIEFDGIEEADDARAALDGLQWKHSLWELNQWLISQTKYADDEISDDTYNAFEECREKLREIINDNNLSLD' A
#
# COMPACT_ATOMS: atom_id res chain seq x y z
N MET A 1 -20.65 -19.72 0.23
CA MET A 1 -19.74 -19.08 1.19
C MET A 1 -18.52 -19.96 1.33
N SER A 2 -17.35 -19.45 0.96
CA SER A 2 -16.06 -20.13 1.14
C SER A 2 -15.56 -19.82 2.55
N LYS A 3 -15.09 -20.83 3.29
CA LYS A 3 -14.51 -20.64 4.63
C LYS A 3 -13.10 -21.21 4.63
N ILE A 4 -12.13 -20.39 5.04
CA ILE A 4 -10.75 -20.82 5.27
C ILE A 4 -10.51 -20.72 6.77
N ILE A 5 -9.95 -21.79 7.36
CA ILE A 5 -9.53 -21.84 8.76
C ILE A 5 -8.07 -22.25 8.75
N ILE A 6 -7.21 -21.44 9.37
CA ILE A 6 -5.81 -21.76 9.63
C ILE A 6 -5.69 -21.91 11.15
N GLU A 7 -5.20 -23.06 11.60
CA GLU A 7 -4.97 -23.38 13.01
C GLU A 7 -3.46 -23.52 13.23
N PHE A 8 -2.92 -22.80 14.22
CA PHE A 8 -1.51 -22.79 14.58
C PHE A 8 -1.40 -22.97 16.10
N ASP A 9 -0.43 -23.78 16.53
CA ASP A 9 -0.19 -24.12 17.95
C ASP A 9 0.88 -23.20 18.58
N GLY A 10 1.60 -22.42 17.76
CA GLY A 10 2.63 -21.48 18.18
C GLY A 10 2.06 -20.07 18.43
N ILE A 11 2.02 -19.66 19.70
CA ILE A 11 1.53 -18.32 20.10
C ILE A 11 2.43 -17.20 19.55
N GLU A 12 3.73 -17.44 19.39
CA GLU A 12 4.69 -16.42 18.92
C GLU A 12 4.57 -16.11 17.41
N GLU A 13 3.93 -16.96 16.61
CA GLU A 13 3.81 -16.78 15.15
C GLU A 13 2.39 -16.34 14.72
N ALA A 14 1.48 -16.17 15.67
CA ALA A 14 0.07 -15.86 15.39
C ALA A 14 -0.12 -14.50 14.70
N ASP A 15 0.69 -13.51 15.07
CA ASP A 15 0.63 -12.16 14.48
C ASP A 15 1.17 -12.16 13.05
N ASP A 16 2.27 -12.87 12.78
CA ASP A 16 2.81 -13.04 11.42
C ASP A 16 1.85 -13.82 10.51
N ALA A 17 1.22 -14.87 11.05
CA ALA A 17 0.20 -15.64 10.33
C ALA A 17 -1.03 -14.79 10.01
N ARG A 18 -1.46 -13.93 10.94
CA ARG A 18 -2.54 -12.97 10.70
C ARG A 18 -2.15 -11.91 9.67
N ALA A 19 -0.95 -11.35 9.75
CA ALA A 19 -0.45 -10.39 8.77
C ALA A 19 -0.41 -10.99 7.35
N ALA A 20 0.01 -12.25 7.21
CA ALA A 20 -0.01 -12.97 5.94
C ALA A 20 -1.44 -13.16 5.38
N LEU A 21 -2.40 -13.48 6.26
CA LEU A 21 -3.82 -13.58 5.89
C LEU A 21 -4.43 -12.24 5.48
N ASP A 22 -4.02 -11.16 6.14
CA ASP A 22 -4.48 -9.81 5.86
C ASP A 22 -3.78 -9.20 4.62
N GLY A 23 -2.98 -9.97 3.88
CA GLY A 23 -2.25 -9.49 2.70
C GLY A 23 -3.11 -8.79 1.64
N LEU A 24 -4.37 -9.21 1.47
CA LEU A 24 -5.33 -8.50 0.59
C LEU A 24 -5.71 -7.12 1.13
N GLN A 25 -5.87 -6.99 2.45
CA GLN A 25 -6.17 -5.71 3.10
C GLN A 25 -4.97 -4.79 3.01
N TRP A 26 -3.75 -5.30 3.24
CA TRP A 26 -2.51 -4.55 3.02
C TRP A 26 -2.37 -4.07 1.57
N LYS A 27 -2.63 -4.94 0.59
CA LYS A 27 -2.65 -4.55 -0.84
C LYS A 27 -3.67 -3.44 -1.10
N HIS A 28 -4.88 -3.55 -0.55
CA HIS A 28 -5.92 -2.53 -0.71
C HIS A 28 -5.51 -1.20 -0.09
N SER A 29 -4.98 -1.19 1.13
CA SER A 29 -4.53 0.04 1.80
C SER A 29 -3.39 0.73 1.05
N LEU A 30 -2.43 -0.01 0.50
CA LEU A 30 -1.37 0.56 -0.35
C LEU A 30 -1.91 1.10 -1.67
N TRP A 31 -2.91 0.43 -2.26
CA TRP A 31 -3.59 0.92 -3.44
C TRP A 31 -4.33 2.24 -3.16
N GLU A 32 -5.05 2.34 -2.04
CA GLU A 32 -5.74 3.58 -1.61
C GLU A 32 -4.75 4.73 -1.41
N LEU A 33 -3.61 4.47 -0.77
CA LEU A 33 -2.53 5.46 -0.63
C LEU A 33 -2.01 5.94 -1.99
N ASN A 34 -1.76 5.02 -2.93
CA ASN A 34 -1.33 5.37 -4.27
C ASN A 34 -2.39 6.19 -5.04
N GLN A 35 -3.68 5.87 -4.89
CA GLN A 35 -4.76 6.68 -5.48
C GLN A 35 -4.81 8.08 -4.89
N TRP A 36 -4.61 8.20 -3.58
CA TRP A 36 -4.54 9.50 -2.93
C TRP A 36 -3.34 10.32 -3.44
N LEU A 37 -2.15 9.73 -3.56
CA LEU A 37 -0.98 10.42 -4.14
C LEU A 37 -1.24 10.91 -5.57
N ILE A 38 -1.93 10.12 -6.40
CA ILE A 38 -2.32 10.55 -7.76
C ILE A 38 -3.29 11.73 -7.72
N SER A 39 -4.21 11.78 -6.76
CA SER A 39 -5.13 12.92 -6.63
C SER A 39 -4.41 14.20 -6.22
N GLN A 40 -3.33 14.09 -5.44
CA GLN A 40 -2.51 15.22 -5.03
C GLN A 40 -1.55 15.74 -6.12
N THR A 41 -1.38 15.02 -7.24
CA THR A 41 -0.48 15.45 -8.32
C THR A 41 -1.20 15.67 -9.64
N LYS A 42 -1.82 14.63 -10.21
CA LYS A 42 -2.49 14.67 -11.52
C LYS A 42 -3.79 15.48 -11.50
N TYR A 43 -4.45 15.51 -10.35
CA TYR A 43 -5.74 16.18 -10.14
C TYR A 43 -5.64 17.27 -9.08
N ALA A 44 -4.42 17.76 -8.82
CA ALA A 44 -4.20 18.83 -7.87
C ALA A 44 -4.83 20.14 -8.37
N ASP A 45 -5.32 20.96 -7.44
CA ASP A 45 -5.72 22.33 -7.77
C ASP A 45 -4.52 23.14 -8.25
N ASP A 46 -4.75 24.14 -9.12
CA ASP A 46 -3.71 25.03 -9.67
C ASP A 46 -2.98 25.87 -8.60
N GLU A 47 -3.38 25.76 -7.32
CA GLU A 47 -2.83 26.52 -6.19
C GLU A 47 -1.68 25.80 -5.45
N ILE A 48 -1.36 24.54 -5.80
CA ILE A 48 -0.26 23.86 -5.09
C ILE A 48 1.09 24.43 -5.53
N SER A 49 2.03 24.57 -4.58
CA SER A 49 3.39 24.99 -4.93
C SER A 49 4.14 23.87 -5.64
N ASP A 50 5.10 24.24 -6.49
CA ASP A 50 5.99 23.28 -7.16
C ASP A 50 6.69 22.35 -6.16
N ASP A 51 7.13 22.87 -5.01
CA ASP A 51 7.75 22.08 -3.95
C ASP A 51 6.79 21.02 -3.39
N THR A 52 5.51 21.37 -3.22
CA THR A 52 4.49 20.45 -2.73
C THR A 52 4.18 19.37 -3.77
N TYR A 53 4.07 19.76 -5.04
CA TYR A 53 3.90 18.82 -6.16
C TYR A 53 5.04 17.81 -6.21
N ASN A 54 6.29 18.31 -6.17
CA ASN A 54 7.49 17.49 -6.23
C ASN A 54 7.55 16.51 -5.05
N ALA A 55 7.22 16.95 -3.84
CA ALA A 55 7.18 16.06 -2.67
C ALA A 55 6.18 14.90 -2.84
N PHE A 56 4.99 15.14 -3.42
CA PHE A 56 4.02 14.09 -3.68
C PHE A 56 4.47 13.12 -4.77
N GLU A 57 5.06 13.61 -5.87
CA GLU A 57 5.62 12.72 -6.90
C GLU A 57 6.79 11.89 -6.34
N GLU A 58 7.69 12.46 -5.54
CA GLU A 58 8.77 11.72 -4.87
C GLU A 58 8.23 10.62 -3.94
N CYS A 59 7.18 10.91 -3.17
CA CYS A 59 6.52 9.91 -2.33
C CYS A 59 5.93 8.76 -3.17
N ARG A 60 5.33 9.08 -4.31
CA ARG A 60 4.73 8.10 -5.22
C ARG A 60 5.78 7.24 -5.93
N GLU A 61 6.89 7.83 -6.35
CA GLU A 61 8.03 7.09 -6.88
C GLU A 61 8.61 6.15 -5.82
N LYS A 62 8.80 6.64 -4.59
CA LYS A 62 9.32 5.81 -3.50
C LYS A 62 8.39 4.66 -3.13
N LEU A 63 7.08 4.89 -3.12
CA LEU A 63 6.08 3.84 -2.91
C LEU A 63 6.20 2.73 -3.98
N ARG A 64 6.36 3.11 -5.25
CA ARG A 64 6.54 2.15 -6.36
C ARG A 64 7.84 1.37 -6.25
N GLU A 65 8.94 2.04 -5.91
CA GLU A 65 10.24 1.40 -5.67
C GLU A 65 10.11 0.33 -4.58
N ILE A 66 9.55 0.68 -3.41
CA ILE A 66 9.37 -0.26 -2.30
C ILE A 66 8.53 -1.48 -2.71
N ILE A 67 7.44 -1.27 -3.44
CA ILE A 67 6.55 -2.36 -3.89
C ILE A 67 7.28 -3.28 -4.87
N ASN A 68 8.02 -2.71 -5.82
CA ASN A 68 8.79 -3.46 -6.80
C ASN A 68 9.96 -4.23 -6.15
N ASP A 69 10.67 -3.63 -5.21
CA ASP A 69 11.77 -4.26 -4.46
C ASP A 69 11.29 -5.47 -3.66
N ASN A 70 10.03 -5.44 -3.19
CA ASN A 70 9.37 -6.56 -2.53
C ASN A 70 8.72 -7.55 -3.52
N ASN A 71 8.90 -7.37 -4.83
CA ASN A 71 8.28 -8.16 -5.90
C ASN A 71 6.75 -8.23 -5.82
N LEU A 72 6.11 -7.16 -5.34
CA LEU A 72 4.66 -7.03 -5.24
C LEU A 72 4.11 -6.23 -6.42
N SER A 73 2.78 -6.29 -6.60
CA SER A 73 2.06 -5.46 -7.58
C SER A 73 0.75 -4.93 -6.99
N LEU A 74 0.43 -3.68 -7.32
CA LEU A 74 -0.86 -3.05 -7.00
C LEU A 74 -1.93 -3.25 -8.08
N ASP A 75 -1.55 -3.80 -9.23
CA ASP A 75 -2.47 -4.14 -10.33
C ASP A 75 -3.21 -5.47 -10.11
#